data_AF-A0A3Q9ING6-F1
#
_entry.id   AF-A0A3Q9ING6-F1
#
_cell.length_a   1.000
_cell.length_b   1.000
_cell.length_c   1.000
_cell.angle_alpha   90.00
_cell.angle_beta   90.00
_cell.angle_gamma   90.00
#
_symmetry.space_group_name_H-M   'P 1'
#
loop_
_entity.id
_entity.type
_entity.pdbx_description
1 polymer ?
#
loop_
_entity_poly.entity_id
_entity_poly.type
_entity_poly.pdbx_seq_one_letter_code
_entity_poly.pdbx_strand_id
1 'polypeptide(L)' 'MKLLNINLKNIPRRYHNCGFKIGSVDTMLYANFENNFEKAVFWYLRF' A
#
# COMPACT_ATOMS: atom_id res chain seq x y z
N MET A 1 8.64 -10.91 -5.33
CA MET A 1 7.85 -9.88 -4.63
C MET A 1 6.40 -10.31 -4.65
N LYS A 2 5.88 -10.84 -3.54
CA LYS A 2 4.51 -11.37 -3.48
C LYS A 2 3.59 -10.23 -3.07
N LEU A 3 2.88 -9.65 -4.04
CA LEU A 3 1.80 -8.70 -3.77
C LEU A 3 0.66 -9.48 -3.15
N LEU A 4 0.67 -9.50 -1.82
CA LEU A 4 -0.35 -10.12 -1.00
C LEU A 4 -1.61 -9.26 -1.21
N ASN A 5 -2.59 -9.80 -1.94
CA ASN A 5 -3.91 -9.18 -2.10
C ASN A 5 -4.62 -9.29 -0.74
N ILE A 6 -4.28 -8.37 0.16
CA ILE A 6 -4.82 -8.29 1.51
C ILE A 6 -5.90 -7.21 1.44
N ASN A 7 -7.12 -7.59 1.81
CA ASN A 7 -8.30 -6.74 1.84
C ASN A 7 -8.00 -5.38 2.52
N LEU A 8 -7.87 -4.31 1.72
CA LEU A 8 -7.33 -2.99 2.10
C LEU A 8 -8.10 -2.28 3.23
N LYS A 9 -9.29 -2.77 3.61
CA LYS A 9 -10.18 -2.10 4.57
C LYS A 9 -9.62 -1.98 5.99
N ASN A 10 -8.78 -2.93 6.44
CA ASN A 10 -8.34 -3.00 7.86
C ASN A 10 -6.84 -2.81 8.07
N ILE A 11 -6.07 -2.73 6.98
CA ILE A 11 -4.60 -2.64 6.99
C ILE A 11 -4.10 -1.27 7.49
N PRO A 12 -4.60 -0.12 7.01
CA PRO A 12 -3.98 1.18 7.32
C PRO A 12 -3.89 1.47 8.82
N ARG A 13 -4.87 1.03 9.61
CA ARG A 13 -4.89 1.20 11.07
C ARG A 13 -3.79 0.40 11.78
N ARG A 14 -3.49 -0.81 11.32
CA ARG A 14 -2.45 -1.65 11.95
C ARG A 14 -1.05 -1.11 11.68
N TYR A 15 -0.77 -0.69 10.45
CA TYR A 15 0.53 -0.13 10.08
C TYR A 15 0.79 1.20 10.79
N HIS A 16 -0.24 2.05 10.91
CA HIS A 16 -0.14 3.28 11.70
C HIS A 16 0.20 3.00 13.18
N ASN A 17 -0.48 2.04 13.82
CA ASN A 17 -0.22 1.68 15.21
C ASN A 17 1.19 1.07 15.42
N CYS A 18 1.77 0.45 14.39
CA CYS A 18 3.12 -0.11 14.44
C CYS A 18 4.22 0.92 14.10
N GLY A 19 3.88 2.22 13.99
CA GLY A 19 4.86 3.29 13.72
C GLY A 19 5.23 3.45 12.25
N PHE A 20 4.58 2.73 11.33
CA PHE A 20 4.79 2.94 9.91
C PHE A 20 4.17 4.27 9.46
N LYS A 21 4.89 4.99 8.61
CA LYS A 21 4.45 6.23 7.97
C LYS A 21 4.22 6.01 6.49
N ILE A 22 3.23 6.68 5.91
CA ILE A 22 3.01 6.69 4.46
C ILE A 22 4.09 7.55 3.82
N GLY A 23 4.81 7.01 2.83
CA GLY A 23 5.90 7.70 2.13
C GLY A 23 5.55 8.13 0.73
N SER A 24 4.79 7.32 0.01
CA SER A 24 4.36 7.66 -1.33
C SER A 24 3.10 6.89 -1.70
N VAL A 25 2.39 7.43 -2.68
CA VAL A 25 1.26 6.78 -3.34
C VAL A 25 1.57 6.76 -4.83
N ASP A 26 1.46 5.60 -5.47
CA ASP A 26 1.70 5.42 -6.90
C ASP A 26 0.41 4.95 -7.59
N THR A 27 0.02 5.66 -8.63
CA THR A 27 -1.19 5.40 -9.43
C THR A 27 -0.88 4.72 -10.76
N MET A 28 0.39 4.63 -11.15
CA MET A 28 0.84 4.04 -12.41
C MET A 28 1.38 2.62 -12.25
N LEU A 29 1.74 2.22 -11.02
CA LEU A 29 2.26 0.87 -10.73
C LEU A 29 1.35 -0.25 -11.23
N TYR A 30 0.03 -0.03 -11.16
CA TYR A 30 -0.98 -0.98 -11.64
C TYR A 30 -1.55 -0.65 -13.03
N ALA A 31 -1.00 0.34 -13.74
CA ALA A 31 -1.59 0.84 -14.99
C ALA A 31 -1.73 -0.22 -16.10
N ASN A 32 -0.87 -1.23 -16.11
CA ASN A 32 -0.88 -2.32 -17.09
C ASN A 32 -1.67 -3.56 -16.64
N PHE A 33 -2.36 -3.49 -15.50
CA PHE A 33 -3.14 -4.60 -14.95
C PHE A 33 -4.64 -4.28 -14.98
N GLU A 34 -5.49 -5.31 -14.85
CA GLU A 34 -6.95 -5.14 -14.75
C GLU A 34 -7.35 -4.21 -13.58
N ASN A 35 -6.49 -4.12 -12.56
CA ASN A 35 -6.64 -3.24 -11.40
C ASN A 35 -6.05 -1.84 -11.64
N ASN A 36 -6.06 -1.31 -12.87
CA ASN A 36 -5.50 0.00 -13.20
C ASN A 36 -6.14 1.20 -12.45
N PHE A 37 -7.31 1.01 -11.82
CA PHE A 37 -7.94 2.01 -10.95
C PHE A 37 -7.44 1.96 -9.50
N GLU A 38 -6.70 0.92 -9.11
CA GLU A 38 -6.14 0.77 -7.77
C GLU A 38 -4.86 1.60 -7.61
N LYS A 39 -4.60 2.05 -6.39
CA LYS A 39 -3.43 2.84 -6.03
C LYS A 39 -2.54 2.04 -5.09
N ALA A 40 -1.24 2.03 -5.34
CA ALA A 40 -0.26 1.48 -4.43
C ALA A 40 0.08 2.51 -3.35
N VAL A 41 0.04 2.11 -2.08
CA VAL A 41 0.46 2.95 -0.95
C VAL A 41 1.71 2.33 -0.34
N PHE A 42 2.81 3.08 -0.32
CA PHE A 42 4.08 2.64 0.25
C PHE A 42 4.23 3.15 1.68
N TRP A 43 4.49 2.22 2.59
CA TRP A 43 4.71 2.49 4.00
C TRP A 43 6.18 2.25 4.35
N TYR A 44 6.76 3.11 5.17
CA TYR A 44 8.11 2.96 5.68
C TYR A 44 8.12 2.99 7.21
N LEU A 45 8.95 2.15 7.80
CA LEU A 45 9.29 2.18 9.22
C LEU A 45 10.66 2.82 9.33
N ARG A 46 10.75 3.94 10.04
CA ARG A 46 12.02 4.60 10.31
C ARG A 46 12.48 4.19 11.71
N PHE A 47 13.56 3.41 11.76
CA PHE A 47 14.26 3.03 12.99
C PHE A 47 15.13 4.18 13.49
#